data_AF-A0ABD0R2C0-F1
#
_entry.id   AF-A0ABD0R2C0-F1
#
_cell.length_a   1.000
_cell.length_b   1.000
_cell.length_c   1.000
_cell.angle_alpha   90.00
_cell.angle_beta   90.00
_cell.angle_gamma   90.00
#
_symmetry.space_group_name_H-M   'P 1'
#
loop_
_entity.id
_entity.type
_entity.pdbx_description
1 polymer ?
#
loop_
_entity_poly.entity_id
_entity_poly.type
_entity_poly.pdbx_seq_one_letter_code
_entity_poly.pdbx_strand_id
1 'polypeptide(L)' 'MKPLKATATTSKPVLTTEQIDTIFFMIQDIFEIHKEFYDALSPHIQQWDEKVTVGHLFQKLVSPPATLCPARHT' A
#
# COMPACT_ATOMS: atom_id res chain seq x y z
N MET A 1 -10.71 1.81 -3.83
CA MET A 1 -11.25 2.07 -5.20
C MET A 1 -12.66 1.53 -5.49
N LYS A 2 -13.52 1.31 -4.48
CA LYS A 2 -14.81 0.61 -4.67
C LYS A 2 -15.81 1.37 -5.58
N PRO A 3 -16.01 2.70 -5.45
CA PRO A 3 -16.99 3.41 -6.27
C PRO A 3 -16.64 3.43 -7.76
N LEU A 4 -15.36 3.67 -8.10
CA LEU A 4 -14.90 3.69 -9.50
C LEU A 4 -15.07 2.34 -10.17
N LYS A 5 -14.71 1.23 -9.50
CA LYS A 5 -14.94 -0.13 -10.03
C LYS A 5 -16.43 -0.45 -10.22
N ALA A 6 -17.30 0.04 -9.34
CA ALA A 6 -18.75 -0.14 -9.49
C ALA A 6 -19.32 0.61 -10.72
N THR A 7 -18.75 1.76 -11.07
CA THR A 7 -19.21 2.51 -12.26
C THR A 7 -18.77 1.89 -13.58
N ALA A 8 -17.70 1.07 -13.58
CA ALA A 8 -17.16 0.44 -14.77
C ALA A 8 -18.09 -0.61 -15.40
N THR A 9 -19.10 -1.09 -14.66
CA THR A 9 -20.11 -2.07 -15.14
C THR A 9 -21.41 -1.41 -15.64
N THR A 10 -21.51 -0.09 -15.57
CA THR A 10 -22.68 0.66 -16.08
C THR A 10 -22.67 0.72 -17.61
N SER A 11 -23.80 1.14 -18.21
CA SER A 11 -23.93 1.25 -19.67
C SER A 11 -23.06 2.33 -20.32
N LYS A 12 -22.55 3.28 -19.53
CA LYS A 12 -21.71 4.40 -19.99
C LYS A 12 -20.59 4.67 -18.98
N PRO A 13 -19.61 3.76 -18.85
CA PRO A 13 -18.52 3.95 -17.92
C PRO A 13 -17.58 5.04 -18.44
N VAL A 14 -17.13 5.94 -17.55
CA VAL A 14 -16.10 6.95 -17.87
C VAL A 14 -14.72 6.31 -17.93
N LEU A 15 -14.49 5.29 -17.10
CA LEU A 15 -13.26 4.50 -17.07
C LEU A 15 -13.62 3.02 -17.09
N THR A 16 -12.87 2.23 -17.86
CA THR A 16 -12.96 0.76 -17.83
C THR A 16 -12.29 0.20 -16.58
N THR A 17 -12.61 -1.04 -16.20
CA THR A 17 -11.94 -1.74 -15.10
C THR A 17 -10.43 -1.80 -15.30
N GLU A 18 -9.97 -2.03 -16.53
CA GLU A 18 -8.54 -2.07 -16.87
C GLU A 18 -7.85 -0.71 -16.68
N GLN A 19 -8.51 0.39 -17.06
CA GLN A 19 -7.97 1.74 -16.81
C GLN A 19 -7.89 2.02 -15.31
N ILE A 20 -8.89 1.59 -14.53
CA ILE A 20 -8.87 1.73 -13.08
C ILE A 20 -7.75 0.89 -12.47
N ASP A 21 -7.60 -0.36 -12.89
CA ASP A 21 -6.55 -1.23 -12.36
C ASP A 21 -5.15 -0.73 -12.75
N THR A 22 -4.99 -0.11 -13.92
CA THR A 22 -3.74 0.52 -14.36
C THR A 22 -3.42 1.79 -13.56
N ILE A 23 -4.37 2.73 -13.47
CA ILE A 23 -4.18 4.01 -12.79
C ILE A 23 -3.97 3.82 -11.29
N PHE A 24 -4.71 2.89 -10.68
CA PHE A 24 -4.70 2.67 -9.25
C PHE A 24 -3.97 1.39 -8.84
N PHE A 25 -3.11 0.88 -9.73
CA PHE A 25 -2.26 -0.27 -9.44
C PHE A 25 -1.47 -0.01 -8.14
N MET A 26 -1.46 -1.00 -7.24
CA MET A 26 -0.72 -1.00 -5.97
C MET A 26 -1.12 0.04 -4.91
N ILE A 27 -2.03 0.99 -5.17
CA ILE A 27 -2.37 2.03 -4.17
C ILE A 27 -2.92 1.43 -2.87
N GLN A 28 -3.70 0.35 -2.95
CA GLN A 28 -4.24 -0.33 -1.78
C GLN A 28 -3.12 -1.00 -0.96
N ASP A 29 -2.23 -1.72 -1.64
CA ASP A 29 -1.12 -2.43 -1.02
C ASP A 29 -0.10 -1.44 -0.38
N ILE A 30 0.20 -0.34 -1.07
CA ILE A 30 1.05 0.74 -0.55
C ILE A 30 0.41 1.34 0.70
N PHE A 31 -0.89 1.67 0.65
CA PHE A 31 -1.59 2.19 1.82
C PHE A 31 -1.52 1.22 3.00
N GLU A 32 -1.76 -0.07 2.78
CA GLU A 32 -1.75 -1.08 3.83
C GLU A 32 -0.36 -1.23 4.46
N ILE A 33 0.70 -1.30 3.66
CA ILE A 33 2.08 -1.40 4.16
C ILE A 33 2.44 -0.16 4.99
N HIS A 34 2.13 1.03 4.49
CA HIS A 34 2.43 2.27 5.21
C HIS A 34 1.59 2.42 6.48
N LYS A 35 0.32 2.01 6.44
CA LYS A 35 -0.55 2.04 7.61
C LYS A 35 -0.06 1.08 8.68
N GLU A 36 0.27 -0.15 8.31
CA GLU A 36 0.77 -1.13 9.27
C GLU A 36 2.09 -0.70 9.90
N PHE A 37 3.02 -0.17 9.09
CA PHE A 37 4.26 0.39 9.61
C PHE A 37 4.00 1.54 10.59
N TYR A 38 3.10 2.47 10.23
CA TYR A 38 2.73 3.58 11.11
C TYR A 38 2.10 3.11 12.41
N ASP A 39 1.12 2.20 12.34
CA ASP A 39 0.40 1.66 13.49
C ASP A 39 1.37 0.94 14.45
N ALA A 40 2.39 0.25 13.92
CA ALA A 40 3.44 -0.39 14.71
C ALA A 40 4.44 0.62 15.30
N LEU A 41 4.81 1.66 14.55
CA LEU A 41 5.81 2.66 14.97
C LEU A 41 5.26 3.65 16.00
N SER A 42 4.02 4.12 15.81
CA SER A 42 3.40 5.17 16.61
C SER A 42 3.51 5.00 18.13
N PRO A 43 3.19 3.82 18.73
CA PRO A 43 3.29 3.66 20.18
C PRO A 43 4.73 3.78 20.71
N HIS A 44 5.73 3.33 19.93
CA HIS A 44 7.14 3.40 20.31
C HIS A 44 7.65 4.85 20.32
N ILE A 45 7.15 5.70 19.43
CA ILE A 45 7.52 7.13 19.38
C ILE A 45 6.81 7.93 20.47
N GLN A 46 5.56 7.59 20.79
CA GLN A 46 4.80 8.28 21.83
C GLN A 46 5.38 8.04 23.24
N GLN A 47 6.02 6.89 23.45
CA GLN A 47 6.65 6.51 24.72
C GLN A 47 8.12 6.12 24.48
N TRP A 48 8.90 7.08 24.02
CA TRP A 48 10.30 6.86 23.69
C TRP A 48 11.20 6.83 24.93
N ASP A 49 12.12 5.86 24.99
CA ASP A 49 13.23 5.82 25.94
C ASP A 49 14.53 5.31 25.26
N GLU A 50 15.63 5.26 26.01
CA GLU A 50 16.94 4.84 25.48
C GLU A 50 17.03 3.35 25.11
N LYS A 51 16.06 2.53 25.53
CA LYS A 51 16.01 1.08 25.28
C LYS A 51 15.11 0.72 24.10
N VAL A 52 14.22 1.62 23.68
CA VAL A 52 13.36 1.42 22.52
C VAL A 52 14.21 1.23 21.26
N THR A 53 13.92 0.15 20.52
CA THR A 53 14.53 -0.11 19.21
C THR A 53 13.43 -0.34 18.18
N VAL A 54 13.45 0.47 17.11
CA VAL A 54 12.41 0.42 16.05
C VAL A 54 12.94 -0.07 14.71
N GLY A 55 14.25 -0.33 14.59
CA GLY A 55 14.87 -0.72 13.32
C GLY A 55 14.25 -1.98 12.69
N HIS A 56 13.78 -2.92 13.51
CA HIS A 56 13.10 -4.13 13.03
C HIS A 56 11.78 -3.81 12.29
N LEU A 57 11.09 -2.71 12.62
CA LEU A 57 9.85 -2.29 11.96
C LEU A 57 10.09 -1.89 10.49
N PHE A 58 11.29 -1.40 10.16
CA PHE A 58 11.64 -0.98 8.80
C PHE A 58 11.86 -2.16 7.85
N GLN A 59 12.15 -3.36 8.36
CA GLN A 59 12.37 -4.54 7.50
C GLN A 59 11.15 -4.82 6.61
N LYS A 60 9.95 -4.52 7.11
CA LYS A 60 8.69 -4.71 6.38
C LYS A 60 8.53 -3.76 5.18
N LEU A 61 9.14 -2.57 5.22
CA LEU A 61 9.16 -1.62 4.11
C LEU A 61 10.17 -2.03 3.02
N VAL A 62 11.26 -2.68 3.42
CA VAL A 62 12.37 -3.04 2.53
C VAL A 62 12.17 -4.41 1.87
N SER A 63 11.32 -5.25 2.46
CA SER A 63 10.90 -6.54 1.89
C SER A 63 9.40 -6.53 1.54
N PRO A 64 8.94 -5.66 0.62
CA PRO A 64 7.55 -5.66 0.21
C PRO A 64 7.20 -7.00 -0.49
N PRO A 65 5.94 -7.45 -0.45
CA PRO A 65 5.50 -8.64 -1.17
C PRO A 65 5.91 -8.56 -2.65
N ALA A 66 6.27 -9.70 -3.25
CA ALA A 66 6.80 -9.79 -4.61
C ALA A 66 5.90 -9.15 -5.69
N THR A 67 4.60 -9.01 -5.41
CA THR A 67 3.62 -8.29 -6.23
C THR A 67 3.90 -6.79 -6.35
N LEU A 68 4.70 -6.21 -5.46
CA LEU A 68 5.10 -4.80 -5.48
C LEU A 68 6.46 -4.56 -6.13
N CYS A 69 7.21 -5.62 -6.45
CA CYS A 69 8.37 -5.50 -7.30
C CYS A 69 7.87 -5.43 -8.74
N PRO A 70 8.04 -4.29 -9.45
CA PRO A 70 7.81 -4.30 -10.89
C PRO A 70 8.75 -5.35 -11.45
N ALA A 71 8.20 -6.33 -12.17
CA ALA A 71 8.99 -7.30 -12.91
C ALA A 71 10.07 -6.50 -13.65
N ARG A 72 11.33 -6.74 -13.32
CA ARG A 72 12.45 -6.12 -14.02
C ARG A 72 12.33 -6.62 -15.45
N HIS A 73 11.73 -5.82 -16.32
CA HIS A 73 11.68 -6.09 -17.74
C HIS A 73 13.13 -6.00 -18.25
N THR A 74 13.82 -7.13 -18.23
CA THR A 74 14.99 -7.41 -19.05
C THR A 74 14.54 -8.05 -20.35
#